data_AF-A0A820P0N1-F1
#
_entry.id   AF-A0A820P0N1-F1
#
_cell.length_a   1.000
_cell.length_b   1.000
_cell.length_c   1.000
_cell.angle_alpha   90.00
_cell.angle_beta   90.00
_cell.angle_gamma   90.00
#
_symmetry.space_group_name_H-M   'P 1'
#
loop_
_entity.id
_entity.type
_entity.pdbx_description
1 polymer ?
#
loop_
_entity_poly.entity_id
_entity_poly.type
_entity_poly.pdbx_seq_one_letter_code
_entity_poly.pdbx_strand_id
1 'polypeptide(L)'
;NWNFQYNLGWAILNGEDPTQVLARSELPILSPELDWERCDTESGEWANRGLTPLVIFVEGWKKIAEDTFLVWYQGCDSTMGLAELKVFFS
;
A
#
# COMPACT_ATOMS: atom_id res chain seq x y z
N ASN A 1 -11.75 -5.72 -18.06
CA ASN A 1 -11.02 -6.70 -17.22
C ASN A 1 -9.73 -6.07 -16.77
N TRP A 2 -9.65 -5.73 -15.48
CA TRP A 2 -8.43 -5.25 -14.84
C TRP A 2 -7.61 -6.48 -14.46
N ASN A 3 -6.40 -6.59 -15.01
CA ASN A 3 -5.58 -7.81 -14.88
C ASN A 3 -4.49 -7.70 -13.81
N PHE A 4 -4.35 -6.54 -13.17
CA PHE A 4 -3.29 -6.26 -12.22
C PHE A 4 -3.84 -5.49 -11.02
N GLN A 5 -3.28 -5.77 -9.85
CA GLN A 5 -3.61 -5.13 -8.57
C GLN A 5 -2.29 -4.70 -7.93
N TYR A 6 -2.21 -3.43 -7.52
CA TYR A 6 -1.05 -2.90 -6.84
C TYR A 6 -1.30 -2.94 -5.34
N ASN A 7 -0.41 -3.63 -4.63
CA ASN A 7 -0.48 -3.83 -3.20
C ASN A 7 0.82 -3.37 -2.55
N LEU A 8 0.73 -2.99 -1.28
CA LEU A 8 1.89 -2.60 -0.48
C LEU A 8 2.45 -3.81 0.26
N GLY A 9 3.76 -3.96 0.22
CA GLY A 9 4.53 -4.85 1.10
C GLY A 9 5.63 -4.08 1.82
N TRP A 10 6.47 -4.78 2.57
CA TRP A 10 7.65 -4.20 3.23
C TRP A 10 8.88 -5.07 3.02
N ALA A 11 10.05 -4.43 3.08
CA ALA A 11 11.34 -5.11 3.11
C ALA A 11 12.28 -4.40 4.10
N ILE A 12 13.07 -5.18 4.83
CA ILE A 12 14.16 -4.71 5.67
C ILE A 12 15.45 -4.99 4.91
N LEU A 13 16.22 -3.94 4.66
CA LEU A 13 17.49 -4.01 3.94
C LEU A 13 18.64 -3.92 4.94
N ASN A 14 19.81 -4.47 4.58
CA ASN A 14 21.02 -4.32 5.38
C ASN A 14 21.47 -2.85 5.37
N GLY A 15 21.77 -2.31 6.56
CA GLY A 15 22.16 -0.91 6.76
C GLY A 15 23.56 -0.57 6.24
N GLU A 16 24.43 -1.56 6.05
CA GLU A 16 25.76 -1.39 5.44
C GLU A 16 25.73 -1.62 3.92
N ASP A 17 24.97 -2.61 3.45
CA ASP A 17 24.80 -2.95 2.03
C ASP A 17 23.30 -3.11 1.67
N PRO A 18 22.64 -2.06 1.15
CA PRO A 18 21.19 -2.08 0.89
C PRO A 18 20.80 -2.99 -0.29
N THR A 19 21.75 -3.60 -1.00
CA THR A 19 21.43 -4.61 -2.02
C THR A 19 21.00 -5.95 -1.40
N GLN A 20 21.28 -6.14 -0.10
CA GLN A 20 20.91 -7.33 0.64
C GLN A 20 19.57 -7.12 1.36
N VAL A 21 18.58 -7.94 1.00
CA VAL A 21 17.30 -8.02 1.70
C VAL A 21 17.46 -8.95 2.91
N LEU A 22 17.33 -8.40 4.12
CA LEU A 22 17.38 -9.16 5.37
C LEU A 22 16.04 -9.83 5.68
N ALA A 23 14.95 -9.14 5.36
CA ALA A 23 13.59 -9.66 5.52
C ALA A 23 12.63 -8.98 4.55
N ARG A 24 11.52 -9.63 4.23
CA ARG A 24 10.44 -9.06 3.44
C ARG A 24 9.11 -9.70 3.80
N SER A 25 8.03 -8.96 3.60
CA SER A 25 6.68 -9.49 3.74
C SER A 25 6.41 -10.60 2.72
N GLU A 26 5.86 -11.74 3.15
CA GLU A 26 5.39 -12.81 2.24
C GLU A 26 4.05 -12.46 1.59
N LEU A 27 3.20 -11.73 2.31
CA LEU A 27 1.89 -11.26 1.88
C LEU A 27 1.83 -9.73 1.91
N PRO A 28 0.97 -9.10 1.11
CA PRO A 28 0.75 -7.66 1.21
C PRO A 28 0.30 -7.23 2.61
N ILE A 29 0.78 -6.07 3.05
CA ILE A 29 0.34 -5.42 4.29
C ILE A 29 -0.85 -4.47 4.06
N LEU A 30 -1.04 -4.01 2.81
CA LEU A 30 -2.22 -3.24 2.40
C LEU A 30 -2.57 -3.59 0.95
N SER A 31 -3.85 -3.80 0.69
CA SER A 31 -4.43 -4.12 -0.61
C SER A 31 -5.70 -3.26 -0.82
N PRO A 32 -6.15 -3.01 -2.06
CA PRO A 32 -7.41 -2.32 -2.30
C PRO A 32 -8.59 -3.10 -1.71
N GLU A 33 -9.30 -2.49 -0.76
CA GLU A 33 -10.49 -3.09 -0.13
C GLU A 33 -11.70 -2.16 -0.19
N LEU A 34 -11.45 -0.86 -0.01
CA LEU A 34 -12.49 0.17 -0.01
C LEU A 34 -12.85 0.57 -1.44
N ASP A 35 -14.08 1.04 -1.66
CA ASP A 35 -14.56 1.42 -3.01
C ASP A 35 -13.67 2.49 -3.67
N TRP A 36 -13.12 3.42 -2.88
CA TRP A 36 -12.22 4.47 -3.36
C TRP A 36 -10.77 4.00 -3.59
N GLU A 37 -10.43 2.78 -3.19
CA GLU A 37 -9.15 2.12 -3.48
C GLU A 37 -9.28 1.14 -4.66
N ARG A 38 -10.46 0.51 -4.79
CA ARG A 38 -10.77 -0.44 -5.86
C ARG A 38 -11.15 0.27 -7.15
N CYS A 39 -12.07 1.24 -7.11
CA CYS A 39 -12.63 1.96 -8.27
C CYS A 39 -13.01 1.05 -9.46
N ASP A 40 -13.36 -0.19 -9.18
CA ASP A 40 -13.81 -1.15 -10.17
C ASP A 40 -15.32 -1.05 -10.38
N THR A 41 -15.86 -1.92 -11.24
CA THR A 41 -17.29 -1.94 -11.55
C THR A 41 -18.20 -2.25 -10.35
N GLU A 42 -17.65 -2.79 -9.27
CA GLU A 42 -18.37 -3.10 -8.04
C GLU A 42 -18.28 -1.97 -7.01
N SER A 43 -17.46 -0.95 -7.26
CA SER A 43 -17.15 0.16 -6.34
C SER A 43 -18.17 1.31 -6.35
N GLY A 44 -19.42 1.05 -6.74
CA GLY A 44 -20.52 2.03 -6.72
C GLY A 44 -20.17 3.35 -7.43
N GLU A 45 -20.29 4.48 -6.73
CA GLU A 45 -19.95 5.80 -7.29
C GLU A 45 -18.47 5.94 -7.68
N TRP A 46 -17.58 5.14 -7.10
CA TRP A 46 -16.13 5.17 -7.39
C TRP A 46 -15.73 4.44 -8.67
N ALA A 47 -16.62 3.64 -9.24
CA ALA A 47 -16.39 2.89 -10.48
C ALA A 47 -15.94 3.74 -11.67
N ASN A 48 -16.23 5.06 -11.65
CA ASN A 48 -15.82 6.01 -12.69
C ASN A 48 -15.10 7.25 -12.11
N ARG A 49 -14.57 7.17 -10.89
CA ARG A 49 -13.88 8.30 -10.23
C ARG A 49 -12.37 8.10 -10.06
N GLY A 50 -11.87 6.89 -10.26
CA GLY A 50 -10.43 6.58 -10.27
C GLY A 50 -9.82 6.75 -11.66
N LEU A 51 -8.52 7.04 -11.72
CA LEU A 51 -7.73 7.03 -12.95
C LEU A 51 -7.25 5.62 -13.29
N THR A 52 -6.91 4.83 -12.26
CA THR A 52 -6.45 3.45 -12.39
C THR A 52 -7.05 2.62 -11.24
N PRO A 53 -7.93 1.64 -11.48
CA PRO A 53 -8.50 0.85 -10.39
C PRO A 53 -7.52 -0.15 -9.80
N LEU A 54 -7.86 -0.65 -8.61
CA LEU A 54 -7.09 -1.66 -7.86
C LEU A 54 -5.66 -1.21 -7.54
N VAL A 55 -5.49 0.06 -7.18
CA VAL A 55 -4.19 0.64 -6.82
C VAL A 55 -4.15 1.10 -5.38
N ILE A 56 -3.21 0.53 -4.63
CA ILE A 56 -2.59 1.13 -3.45
C ILE A 56 -1.16 1.51 -3.81
N PHE A 57 -0.82 2.79 -3.70
CA PHE A 57 0.54 3.27 -3.96
C PHE A 57 1.03 4.18 -2.83
N VAL A 58 2.20 3.90 -2.24
CA VAL A 58 2.70 4.70 -1.10
C VAL A 58 3.47 5.92 -1.59
N GLU A 59 3.09 7.08 -1.06
CA GLU A 59 3.72 8.37 -1.37
C GLU A 59 4.61 8.89 -0.24
N GLY A 60 4.42 8.36 0.98
CA GLY A 60 5.26 8.74 2.12
C GLY A 60 4.92 7.96 3.37
N TRP A 61 5.85 7.98 4.32
CA TRP A 61 5.65 7.34 5.62
C TRP A 61 6.42 8.04 6.73
N LYS A 62 5.97 7.84 7.98
CA LYS A 62 6.60 8.38 9.18
C LYS A 62 6.52 7.36 10.31
N LYS A 63 7.67 7.03 10.91
CA LYS A 63 7.71 6.24 12.15
C LYS A 63 7.04 7.02 13.28
N ILE A 64 6.07 6.40 13.96
CA ILE A 64 5.35 6.99 15.11
C ILE A 64 5.58 6.22 16.41
N ALA A 65 5.97 4.96 16.34
CA ALA A 65 6.45 4.15 17.47
C ALA A 65 7.42 3.07 16.98
N GLU A 66 7.92 2.23 17.87
CA GLU A 66 8.64 1.02 17.47
C GLU A 66 7.78 0.18 16.54
N ASP A 67 8.37 -0.24 15.42
CA ASP A 67 7.72 -1.06 14.38
C ASP A 67 6.39 -0.53 13.83
N THR A 68 6.06 0.74 14.08
CA THR A 68 4.76 1.34 13.76
C THR A 68 4.94 2.63 12.97
N PHE A 69 4.27 2.71 11.83
CA PHE A 69 4.44 3.77 10.85
C PHE A 69 3.08 4.31 10.40
N LEU A 70 2.96 5.63 10.28
CA LEU A 70 1.91 6.25 9.47
C LEU A 70 2.34 6.24 8.01
N VAL A 71 1.43 5.87 7.11
CA VAL A 71 1.68 5.78 5.67
C VAL A 71 0.60 6.55 4.93
N TRP A 72 1.05 7.51 4.11
CA TRP A 72 0.22 8.18 3.13
C TRP A 72 0.27 7.39 1.84
N TYR A 73 -0.89 6.97 1.36
CA TYR A 73 -1.01 6.16 0.17
C TYR A 73 -2.12 6.69 -0.72
N GLN A 74 -2.01 6.41 -2.00
CA GLN A 74 -2.99 6.74 -3.00
C GLN A 74 -3.89 5.55 -3.27
N GLY A 75 -5.20 5.81 -3.36
CA GLY A 75 -6.22 4.93 -3.90
C GLY A 75 -6.59 5.32 -5.32
N CYS A 76 -6.58 4.32 -6.21
CA CYS A 76 -6.96 4.41 -7.62
C CYS A 76 -6.27 5.47 -8.49
N ASP A 77 -5.01 5.81 -8.20
CA ASP A 77 -4.33 6.96 -8.80
C ASP A 77 -5.14 8.28 -8.69
N SER A 78 -5.95 8.47 -7.64
CA SER A 78 -6.89 9.61 -7.59
C SER A 78 -7.06 10.27 -6.23
N THR A 79 -7.01 9.52 -5.13
CA THR A 79 -7.23 10.11 -3.80
C THR A 79 -6.25 9.58 -2.78
N MET A 80 -6.05 10.32 -1.68
CA MET A 80 -5.07 9.98 -0.64
C MET A 80 -5.76 9.45 0.61
N GLY A 81 -5.26 8.34 1.13
CA GLY A 81 -5.54 7.79 2.45
C GLY A 81 -4.36 7.96 3.41
N LEU A 82 -4.63 7.66 4.67
CA LEU A 82 -3.65 7.54 5.74
C LEU A 82 -3.93 6.25 6.50
N ALA A 83 -2.93 5.38 6.60
CA ALA A 83 -3.00 4.13 7.36
C ALA A 83 -1.90 4.08 8.43
N GLU A 84 -2.19 3.42 9.55
CA GLU A 84 -1.18 2.96 10.49
C GLU A 84 -0.79 1.53 10.10
N LEU A 85 0.50 1.29 9.85
CA LEU A 85 1.05 -0.02 9.53
C LEU A 85 2.01 -0.48 10.61
N LYS A 86 2.00 -1.78 10.90
CA LYS A 86 2.94 -2.43 11.81
C LYS A 86 3.81 -3.44 11.07
N VAL A 87 5.13 -3.31 11.21
CA VAL A 87 6.11 -4.18 10.54
C VAL A 87 6.78 -5.04 11.60
N PHE A 88 6.36 -6.30 11.72
CA PHE A 88 6.96 -7.22 12.67
C PHE A 88 8.09 -8.01 12.02
N PHE A 89 9.26 -7.98 12.65
CA PHE A 89 10.40 -8.83 12.31
C PHE A 89 10.88 -9.53 13.58
N SER A 90 10.88 -10.86 13.58
CA SER A 90 11.32 -11.72 14.68
C SER A 90 12.66 -12.38 14.37
#